data_AF-A0A800J6R5-F1
#
_entry.id   AF-A0A800J6R5-F1
#
_cell.length_a   1.000
_cell.length_b   1.000
_cell.length_c   1.000
_cell.angle_alpha   90.00
_cell.angle_beta   90.00
_cell.angle_gamma   90.00
#
_symmetry.space_group_name_H-M   'P 1'
#
loop_
_entity.id
_entity.type
_entity.pdbx_description
1 polymer ?
#
loop_
_entity_poly.entity_id
_entity_poly.type
_entity_poly.pdbx_seq_one_letter_code
_entity_poly.pdbx_strand_id
1 'polypeptide(L)' 'MTDLITTAEAASRKGCTRQAIINAITRGDLNAFKLGGTWAVYDDGALAAYEVKETGGRTHRAKEEASDEVSADT' A
#
# COMPACT_ATOMS: atom_id res chain seq x y z
N MET A 1 -22.16 1.34 13.12
CA MET A 1 -21.98 0.13 12.31
C MET A 1 -20.64 0.30 11.64
N THR A 2 -19.71 -0.63 11.82
CA THR A 2 -18.38 -0.53 11.21
C THR A 2 -18.41 -1.31 9.92
N ASP A 3 -18.25 -0.63 8.79
CA ASP A 3 -18.25 -1.30 7.49
C ASP A 3 -16.95 -2.08 7.29
N LEU A 4 -17.01 -3.11 6.45
CA LEU A 4 -15.85 -3.90 6.05
C LEU A 4 -15.49 -3.51 4.62
N ILE A 5 -14.27 -3.03 4.42
CA ILE A 5 -13.74 -2.67 3.10
C ILE A 5 -12.62 -3.62 2.69
N THR A 6 -12.32 -3.66 1.41
CA THR A 6 -11.21 -4.47 0.91
C THR A 6 -9.86 -3.82 1.25
N THR A 7 -8.79 -4.62 1.32
CA THR A 7 -7.41 -4.06 1.42
C THR A 7 -7.06 -3.14 0.24
N ALA A 8 -7.70 -3.34 -0.92
CA ALA A 8 -7.56 -2.47 -2.08
C ALA A 8 -8.07 -1.05 -1.78
N GLU A 9 -9.27 -0.99 -1.22
CA GLU A 9 -9.96 0.25 -0.95
C GLU A 9 -9.28 1.01 0.19
N ALA A 10 -8.89 0.30 1.25
CA ALA A 10 -8.08 0.86 2.33
C ALA A 10 -6.76 1.47 1.79
N ALA A 11 -6.07 0.76 0.89
CA ALA A 11 -4.83 1.21 0.28
C ALA A 11 -5.04 2.48 -0.58
N SER A 12 -6.12 2.53 -1.37
CA SER A 12 -6.48 3.71 -2.16
C SER A 12 -6.79 4.92 -1.28
N ARG A 13 -7.55 4.74 -0.19
CA ARG A 13 -7.87 5.81 0.76
C ARG A 13 -6.63 6.36 1.47
N LYS A 14 -5.63 5.51 1.70
CA LYS A 14 -4.39 5.87 2.41
C LYS A 14 -3.23 6.25 1.49
N GLY A 15 -3.39 6.15 0.18
CA GLY A 15 -2.33 6.44 -0.77
C GLY A 15 -1.12 5.50 -0.63
N CYS A 16 -1.35 4.22 -0.34
CA CYS A 16 -0.27 3.23 -0.19
C CYS A 16 -0.51 1.97 -1.01
N THR A 17 0.43 1.04 -0.96
CA THR A 17 0.26 -0.28 -1.58
C THR A 17 -0.64 -1.18 -0.74
N ARG A 18 -1.29 -2.17 -1.37
CA ARG A 18 -2.03 -3.22 -0.64
C ARG A 18 -1.14 -3.99 0.33
N GLN A 19 0.13 -4.20 -0.04
CA GLN A 19 1.09 -4.89 0.83
C GLN A 19 1.35 -4.10 2.11
N ALA A 20 1.38 -2.76 2.06
CA ALA A 20 1.52 -1.93 3.26
C ALA A 20 0.34 -2.14 4.23
N ILE A 21 -0.89 -2.22 3.71
CA ILE A 21 -2.09 -2.54 4.50
C ILE A 21 -1.99 -3.94 5.10
N ILE A 22 -1.60 -4.96 4.32
CA ILE A 22 -1.43 -6.34 4.81
C ILE A 22 -0.37 -6.42 5.90
N ASN A 23 0.74 -5.69 5.74
CA ASN A 23 1.79 -5.63 6.74
C ASN A 23 1.29 -4.96 8.04
N ALA A 24 0.52 -3.88 7.92
CA ALA A 24 -0.10 -3.20 9.06
C ALA A 24 -1.08 -4.12 9.82
N ILE A 25 -1.92 -4.87 9.10
CA ILE A 25 -2.78 -5.91 9.68
C ILE A 25 -1.94 -6.96 10.42
N THR A 26 -0.88 -7.44 9.79
CA THR A 26 0.00 -8.49 10.35
C THR A 26 0.75 -8.02 11.59
N ARG A 27 1.07 -6.72 11.69
CA ARG A 27 1.67 -6.08 12.87
C ARG A 27 0.66 -5.78 13.98
N GLY A 28 -0.64 -5.86 13.69
CA GLY A 28 -1.71 -5.49 14.62
C GLY A 28 -2.01 -3.99 14.66
N ASP A 29 -1.52 -3.22 13.68
CA ASP A 29 -1.79 -1.78 13.55
C ASP A 29 -3.22 -1.49 13.05
N LEU A 30 -3.81 -2.43 12.30
CA LEU A 30 -5.15 -2.31 11.71
C LEU A 30 -6.04 -3.48 12.13
N ASN A 31 -7.29 -3.16 12.43
CA ASN A 31 -8.31 -4.17 12.65
C ASN A 31 -8.76 -4.75 11.30
N ALA A 32 -8.68 -6.07 11.17
CA ALA A 32 -9.10 -6.77 9.97
C ALA A 32 -9.66 -8.15 10.28
N PHE A 33 -10.43 -8.68 9.34
CA PHE A 33 -11.03 -10.00 9.38
C PHE A 33 -10.60 -10.79 8.14
N LYS A 34 -10.24 -12.06 8.33
CA LYS A 34 -9.81 -12.93 7.24
C LYS A 34 -11.03 -13.65 6.63
N LEU A 35 -11.35 -13.32 5.39
CA LEU A 35 -12.38 -13.96 4.58
C LEU A 35 -11.73 -14.93 3.60
N GLY A 36 -11.52 -16.17 4.06
CA GLY A 36 -10.85 -17.21 3.29
C GLY A 36 -9.40 -16.83 2.97
N GLY A 37 -9.11 -16.61 1.67
CA GLY A 37 -7.78 -16.22 1.17
C GLY A 37 -7.49 -14.72 1.22
N THR A 38 -8.47 -13.88 1.58
CA THR A 38 -8.36 -12.41 1.52
C THR A 38 -8.61 -11.77 2.88
N TRP A 39 -8.03 -10.58 3.10
CA TRP A 39 -8.31 -9.75 4.26
C TRP A 39 -9.36 -8.68 3.93
N ALA A 40 -10.33 -8.49 4.83
CA ALA A 40 -11.20 -7.31 4.87
C ALA A 40 -10.80 -6.45 6.06
N VAL A 41 -10.76 -5.14 5.87
CA VAL A 41 -10.34 -4.16 6.87
C VAL A 41 -11.59 -3.51 7.46
N TYR A 42 -11.62 -3.32 8.77
CA TYR A 42 -12.69 -2.55 9.40
C TYR A 42 -12.49 -1.07 9.10
N ASP A 43 -13.54 -0.41 8.59
CA ASP A 43 -13.56 1.04 8.37
C ASP A 43 -13.83 1.74 9.71
N ASP A 44 -12.81 1.76 10.56
CA ASP A 44 -12.88 2.24 11.94
C ASP A 44 -11.84 3.34 12.24
N GLY A 45 -11.78 3.75 13.51
CA GLY A 45 -10.82 4.75 13.98
C GLY A 45 -9.36 4.34 13.82
N ALA A 46 -9.04 3.04 13.85
CA ALA A 46 -7.68 2.56 13.64
C ALA A 46 -7.27 2.77 12.18
N LEU A 47 -8.16 2.44 11.23
CA LEU A 47 -7.95 2.79 9.83
C LEU A 47 -7.89 4.31 9.65
N ALA A 48 -8.79 5.10 10.24
CA ALA A 48 -8.78 6.55 10.11
C ALA A 48 -7.46 7.18 10.59
N ALA A 49 -6.94 6.74 11.74
CA ALA A 49 -5.69 7.21 12.33
C ALA A 49 -4.43 6.60 11.71
N TYR A 50 -4.56 5.55 10.87
CA TYR A 50 -3.41 4.91 10.27
C TYR A 50 -2.68 5.85 9.31
N GLU A 51 -1.39 6.04 9.58
CA GLU A 51 -0.44 6.73 8.73
C GLU A 51 0.55 5.72 8.15
N VAL A 52 0.86 5.89 6.88
CA VAL A 52 1.77 5.00 6.15
C VAL A 52 3.18 5.28 6.66
N LYS A 53 3.67 4.43 7.55
CA LYS A 53 5.08 4.44 7.93
C LYS A 53 5.88 3.92 6.74
N GLU A 54 6.86 4.70 6.26
CA GLU A 54 7.89 4.19 5.35
C GLU A 54 8.73 3.14 6.09
N THR A 55 8.20 1.91 6.20
CA THR A 55 9.04 0.76 6.53
C THR A 55 9.87 0.48 5.31
N GLY A 56 11.14 0.90 5.34
CA GLY A 56 12.14 0.87 4.25
C GLY A 56 12.33 -0.49 3.59
N GLY A 57 11.36 -0.92 2.80
CA GLY A 57 11.47 -2.02 1.86
C GLY A 57 12.07 -1.46 0.58
N ARG A 58 13.26 -1.94 0.23
CA ARG A 58 14.03 -1.63 -0.99
C ARG A 58 13.14 -1.01 -2.08
N THR A 59 13.26 0.30 -2.27
CA THR A 59 12.85 0.95 -3.51
C THR A 59 13.60 0.23 -4.62
N HIS A 60 12.92 -0.61 -5.39
CA HIS A 60 13.47 -1.04 -6.66
C HIS A 60 13.53 0.23 -7.49
N ARG A 61 14.73 0.81 -7.57
CA ARG A 61 15.12 1.91 -8.44
C ARG A 61 14.36 1.75 -9.75
N ALA A 62 13.34 2.57 -9.95
CA ALA A 62 12.66 2.64 -11.23
C ALA A 62 13.75 2.99 -12.24
N LYS A 63 13.89 2.13 -13.25
CA LYS A 63 14.79 2.35 -14.38
C LYS A 63 14.40 3.68 -15.02
N GLU A 64 15.21 4.70 -14.81
CA GLU A 64 15.18 5.94 -15.57
C GLU A 64 16.55 6.12 -16.22
N GLU A 65 16.97 5.12 -16.99
CA GLU A 65 18.07 5.22 -17.95
C GLU A 65 17.69 4.36 -19.15
N ALA A 66 16.82 4.91 -20.00
CA ALA A 66 16.60 4.44 -21.35
C ALA A 66 16.33 5.66 -22.24
N SER A 67 17.43 6.13 -22.84
CA SER A 67 17.50 6.61 -24.21
C SER A 67 16.90 7.98 -24.52
N ASP A 68 17.78 8.97 -24.70
CA ASP A 68 17.76 9.85 -25.88
C ASP A 68 19.13 10.53 -26.02
N GLU A 69 20.17 9.76 -26.37
CA GLU A 69 21.31 10.31 -27.12
C GLU A 69 20.88 10.33 -28.60
N VAL A 70 20.14 11.37 -28.96
CA VAL A 70 19.86 11.73 -30.34
C VAL A 70 21.03 12.54 -30.87
N SER A 71 21.64 12.02 -31.94
CA SER A 71 22.43 12.73 -32.95
C SER A 71 23.68 13.49 -32.49
N ALA A 72 24.84 12.79 -32.54
CA ALA A 72 26.07 13.43 -32.95
C ALA A 72 26.13 13.44 -34.49
N ASP A 73 25.92 14.64 -35.03
CA ASP A 73 26.21 15.06 -36.40
C ASP A 73 27.74 15.17 -36.57
N THR A 74 28.32 14.47 -37.55
CA THR A 74 29.45 14.87 -38.43
C THR A 74 29.87 13.69 -39.31
#